data_AF-A0A6C2U8V1-F1
#
_entry.id   AF-A0A6C2U8V1-F1
#
_cell.length_a   1.000
_cell.length_b   1.000
_cell.length_c   1.000
_cell.angle_alpha   90.00
_cell.angle_beta   90.00
_cell.angle_gamma   90.00
#
_symmetry.space_group_name_H-M   'P 1'
#
loop_
_entity.id
_entity.type
_entity.pdbx_description
1 polymer ?
#
loop_
_entity_poly.entity_id
_entity_poly.type
_entity_poly.pdbx_seq_one_letter_code
_entity_poly.pdbx_strand_id
1 'polypeptide(L)'
;MIAVLNTSTACAWAEPFGDVPWPMLPVANRPLLDYWLEACTDQGIKSVQLILGGDEAKAIEDFVRNGDRWNVDVQYIFARPSESPAGYLRSISALCRDGLFYLGHPFFMRRRQAFSPSGFKALDACRHDFHGEIHFLFSSTGNGVEALLEGQPGSGHGLEQIHLHPFAIDSAAAYFDLNMKMIAGEFSRYVTAGFSANDGSSIGYNVRTPPSSHLVAPIMVGDDCRFGAMTTVGANAVVGNHVIVDAHSELADCLVLDDTYIGRNLEIRNKIVAGNRVIDPSDGTMVQIDDSWLIARNRTETRTEDLLRYVILWFVALGLALVQVVPFCILYPIVKLIRVGRFSLESFHDPRTGYIKLPVFRKVLNKKSVAYRLFRSFSLDRFPWILLVLRGRLFLCGQPPMRHPEDGEIVKQLRQYYPGVFCYQDYNKESDRLIDSLWYAHIRSLYEDLKILIKALLTRFLSAGRQ
;
A
#
# COMPACT_ATOMS: atom_id res chain seq x y z
N MET A 1 -26.66 19.54 12.70
CA MET A 1 -25.95 18.44 13.37
C MET A 1 -24.54 18.30 12.82
N ILE A 2 -23.56 18.21 13.70
CA ILE A 2 -22.15 17.93 13.40
C ILE A 2 -21.80 16.51 13.84
N ALA A 3 -20.92 15.82 13.11
CA ALA A 3 -20.31 14.58 13.57
C ALA A 3 -18.88 14.82 14.08
N VAL A 4 -18.51 14.18 15.18
CA VAL A 4 -17.16 14.21 15.74
C VAL A 4 -16.67 12.78 15.88
N LEU A 5 -15.65 12.43 15.14
CA LEU A 5 -15.07 11.09 15.11
C LEU A 5 -13.70 11.14 15.77
N ASN A 6 -13.54 10.49 16.92
CA ASN A 6 -12.28 10.46 17.64
C ASN A 6 -11.48 9.20 17.33
N THR A 7 -10.43 9.37 16.53
CA THR A 7 -9.48 8.29 16.18
C THR A 7 -8.18 8.33 16.98
N SER A 8 -7.99 9.35 17.81
CA SER A 8 -6.73 9.59 18.53
C SER A 8 -6.49 8.69 19.73
N THR A 9 -7.47 7.90 20.14
CA THR A 9 -7.34 6.99 21.29
C THR A 9 -6.30 5.90 20.99
N ALA A 10 -5.32 5.75 21.89
CA ALA A 10 -4.37 4.64 21.84
C ALA A 10 -5.07 3.32 22.22
N CYS A 11 -4.88 2.28 21.41
CA CYS A 11 -5.53 0.99 21.58
C CYS A 11 -4.48 -0.11 21.66
N ALA A 12 -4.11 -0.53 22.88
CA ALA A 12 -3.04 -1.51 23.10
C ALA A 12 -3.28 -2.85 22.37
N TRP A 13 -4.54 -3.27 22.24
CA TRP A 13 -4.90 -4.50 21.51
C TRP A 13 -4.57 -4.42 20.01
N ALA A 14 -4.43 -3.20 19.45
CA ALA A 14 -4.16 -2.99 18.04
C ALA A 14 -2.65 -2.95 17.69
N GLU A 15 -1.77 -2.80 18.68
CA GLU A 15 -0.31 -2.77 18.48
C GLU A 15 0.27 -4.01 17.75
N PRO A 16 -0.24 -5.25 18.01
CA PRO A 16 0.20 -6.44 17.28
C PRO A 16 0.08 -6.35 15.77
N PHE A 17 -0.89 -5.60 15.24
CA PHE A 17 -1.21 -5.54 13.81
C PHE A 17 -0.25 -4.67 12.98
N GLY A 18 0.71 -3.99 13.62
CA GLY A 18 1.75 -3.21 12.94
C GLY A 18 1.42 -1.74 12.82
N ASP A 19 1.95 -1.11 11.78
CA ASP A 19 1.87 0.35 11.58
C ASP A 19 0.51 0.81 11.02
N VAL A 20 -0.48 -0.10 10.97
CA VAL A 20 -1.82 0.23 10.49
C VAL A 20 -2.61 0.80 11.67
N PRO A 21 -3.04 2.07 11.61
CA PRO A 21 -3.81 2.66 12.69
C PRO A 21 -5.11 1.89 12.88
N TRP A 22 -5.56 1.73 14.13
CA TRP A 22 -6.75 0.93 14.46
C TRP A 22 -8.05 1.31 13.68
N PRO A 23 -8.34 2.58 13.33
CA PRO A 23 -9.52 2.92 12.53
C PRO A 23 -9.39 2.44 11.08
N MET A 24 -8.16 2.15 10.64
CA MET A 24 -7.85 1.64 9.30
C MET A 24 -7.79 0.12 9.24
N LEU A 25 -7.87 -0.58 10.39
CA LEU A 25 -7.94 -2.04 10.40
C LEU A 25 -9.21 -2.50 9.67
N PRO A 26 -9.10 -3.46 8.74
CA PRO A 26 -10.22 -3.85 7.89
C PRO A 26 -11.20 -4.79 8.62
N VAL A 27 -12.46 -4.38 8.67
CA VAL A 27 -13.59 -5.25 9.01
C VAL A 27 -14.24 -5.67 7.71
N ALA A 28 -14.18 -6.95 7.37
CA ALA A 28 -14.68 -7.48 6.09
C ALA A 28 -14.14 -6.69 4.86
N ASN A 29 -12.82 -6.56 4.78
CA ASN A 29 -12.08 -5.86 3.71
C ASN A 29 -12.37 -4.36 3.53
N ARG A 30 -13.02 -3.72 4.50
CA ARG A 30 -13.20 -2.26 4.55
C ARG A 30 -12.66 -1.70 5.88
N PRO A 31 -11.91 -0.58 5.86
CA PRO A 31 -11.50 0.09 7.10
C PRO A 31 -12.66 0.35 8.06
N LEU A 32 -12.45 0.17 9.37
CA LEU A 32 -13.46 0.49 10.39
C LEU A 32 -14.02 1.93 10.23
N LEU A 33 -13.14 2.89 9.93
CA LEU A 33 -13.51 4.29 9.71
C LEU A 33 -14.46 4.49 8.52
N ASP A 34 -14.40 3.63 7.49
CA ASP A 34 -15.32 3.67 6.35
C ASP A 34 -16.77 3.45 6.83
N TYR A 35 -16.98 2.53 7.78
CA TYR A 35 -18.30 2.30 8.37
C TYR A 35 -18.80 3.47 9.22
N TRP A 36 -17.90 4.18 9.91
CA TRP A 36 -18.26 5.37 10.69
C TRP A 36 -18.69 6.52 9.78
N LEU A 37 -17.97 6.74 8.68
CA LEU A 37 -18.33 7.74 7.68
C LEU A 37 -19.64 7.38 6.96
N GLU A 38 -19.85 6.10 6.62
CA GLU A 38 -21.12 5.61 6.08
C GLU A 38 -22.29 5.88 7.05
N ALA A 39 -22.10 5.65 8.35
CA ALA A 39 -23.11 5.95 9.35
C ALA A 39 -23.42 7.45 9.47
N CYS A 40 -22.44 8.34 9.27
CA CYS A 40 -22.70 9.79 9.16
C CYS A 40 -23.57 10.11 7.94
N THR A 41 -23.30 9.47 6.80
CA THR A 41 -24.07 9.66 5.57
C THR A 41 -25.51 9.16 5.71
N ASP A 42 -25.71 7.99 6.33
CA ASP A 42 -27.03 7.43 6.64
C ASP A 42 -27.92 8.40 7.44
N GLN A 43 -27.27 9.23 8.25
CA GLN A 43 -27.88 10.25 9.10
C GLN A 43 -28.10 11.60 8.43
N GLY A 44 -27.66 11.73 7.17
CA GLY A 44 -27.70 12.99 6.44
C GLY A 44 -26.74 14.05 6.99
N ILE A 45 -25.74 13.65 7.79
CA ILE A 45 -24.74 14.57 8.32
C ILE A 45 -23.80 15.00 7.20
N LYS A 46 -23.48 16.30 7.15
CA LYS A 46 -22.62 16.90 6.13
C LYS A 46 -21.30 17.43 6.64
N SER A 47 -21.20 17.73 7.94
CA SER A 47 -19.99 18.27 8.54
C SER A 47 -19.43 17.27 9.54
N VAL A 48 -18.19 16.83 9.31
CA VAL A 48 -17.49 15.84 10.12
C VAL A 48 -16.19 16.46 10.61
N GLN A 49 -15.95 16.40 11.92
CA GLN A 49 -14.66 16.67 12.53
C GLN A 49 -13.98 15.35 12.88
N LEU A 50 -12.81 15.11 12.31
CA LEU A 50 -12.02 13.91 12.53
C LEU A 50 -10.83 14.25 13.41
N ILE A 51 -10.84 13.75 14.64
CA ILE A 51 -9.77 13.96 15.62
C ILE A 51 -8.70 12.89 15.40
N LEU A 52 -7.50 13.33 15.01
CA LEU A 52 -6.34 12.50 14.70
C LEU A 52 -5.34 12.49 15.87
N GLY A 53 -4.68 11.35 16.07
CA GLY A 53 -3.59 11.21 17.05
C GLY A 53 -2.27 10.81 16.39
N GLY A 54 -1.15 11.28 16.96
CA GLY A 54 0.21 10.79 16.68
C GLY A 54 0.67 10.87 15.21
N ASP A 55 1.62 10.00 14.88
CA ASP A 55 2.29 9.92 13.57
C ASP A 55 1.43 9.22 12.49
N GLU A 56 0.32 8.58 12.88
CA GLU A 56 -0.53 7.77 12.00
C GLU A 56 -1.63 8.59 11.29
N ALA A 57 -1.73 9.89 11.60
CA ALA A 57 -2.66 10.85 11.01
C ALA A 57 -2.67 10.82 9.48
N LYS A 58 -1.49 10.67 8.87
CA LYS A 58 -1.34 10.71 7.41
C LYS A 58 -2.09 9.59 6.69
N ALA A 59 -2.08 8.37 7.24
CA ALA A 59 -2.78 7.25 6.61
C ALA A 59 -4.30 7.47 6.58
N ILE A 60 -4.83 8.09 7.63
CA ILE A 60 -6.24 8.46 7.75
C ILE A 60 -6.57 9.61 6.78
N GLU A 61 -5.74 10.66 6.71
CA GLU A 61 -5.89 11.77 5.76
C GLU A 61 -5.85 11.31 4.30
N ASP A 62 -4.90 10.44 3.94
CA ASP A 62 -4.75 9.90 2.58
C ASP A 62 -5.99 9.10 2.15
N PHE A 63 -6.62 8.39 3.10
CA PHE A 63 -7.83 7.60 2.87
C PHE A 63 -9.10 8.45 2.80
N VAL A 64 -9.31 9.34 3.78
CA VAL A 64 -10.55 10.13 3.91
C VAL A 64 -10.56 11.36 2.99
N ARG A 65 -9.39 11.98 2.78
CA ARG A 65 -9.20 13.20 1.97
C ARG A 65 -10.14 14.33 2.40
N ASN A 66 -11.05 14.78 1.55
CA ASN A 66 -12.03 15.81 1.90
C ASN A 66 -13.39 15.23 2.29
N GLY A 67 -13.57 13.90 2.23
CA GLY A 67 -14.85 13.24 2.52
C GLY A 67 -15.80 13.10 1.34
N ASP A 68 -15.42 13.55 0.13
CA ASP A 68 -16.31 13.55 -1.06
C ASP A 68 -16.91 12.17 -1.35
N ARG A 69 -16.14 11.10 -1.13
CA ARG A 69 -16.59 9.69 -1.33
C ARG A 69 -17.85 9.37 -0.53
N TRP A 70 -18.01 9.96 0.66
CA TRP A 70 -19.15 9.77 1.55
C TRP A 70 -20.13 10.95 1.50
N ASN A 71 -19.90 11.93 0.61
CA ASN A 71 -20.71 13.15 0.48
C ASN A 71 -20.80 13.93 1.82
N VAL A 72 -19.63 14.06 2.48
CA VAL A 72 -19.42 14.81 3.73
C VAL A 72 -18.21 15.73 3.57
N ASP A 73 -18.17 16.82 4.34
CA ASP A 73 -17.05 17.74 4.44
C ASP A 73 -16.28 17.44 5.74
N VAL A 74 -15.00 17.07 5.59
CA VAL A 74 -14.15 16.61 6.69
C VAL A 74 -13.16 17.69 7.10
N GLN A 75 -13.20 18.03 8.39
CA GLN A 75 -12.21 18.88 9.05
C GLN A 75 -11.33 18.05 9.96
N TYR A 76 -10.02 18.17 9.78
CA TYR A 76 -9.03 17.45 10.59
C TYR A 76 -8.61 18.26 11.82
N ILE A 77 -8.57 17.59 12.97
CA ILE A 77 -8.25 18.19 14.26
C ILE A 77 -7.22 17.30 14.95
N PHE A 78 -6.11 17.88 15.38
CA PHE A 78 -5.09 17.12 16.09
C PHE A 78 -5.38 17.08 17.58
N ALA A 79 -5.40 15.88 18.14
CA ALA A 79 -5.62 15.67 19.57
C ALA A 79 -4.53 16.36 20.40
N ARG A 80 -4.95 17.03 21.48
CA ARG A 80 -4.04 17.64 22.44
C ARG A 80 -3.85 16.68 23.61
N PRO A 81 -2.60 16.38 24.02
CA PRO A 81 -2.33 15.40 25.09
C PRO A 81 -3.04 15.68 26.43
N SER A 82 -3.38 16.94 26.71
CA SER A 82 -4.03 17.37 27.95
C SER A 82 -5.55 17.47 27.87
N GLU A 83 -6.16 17.20 26.71
CA GLU A 83 -7.60 17.40 26.47
C GLU A 83 -8.31 16.05 26.37
N SER A 84 -9.26 15.81 27.28
CA SER A 84 -10.10 14.61 27.20
C SER A 84 -11.15 14.76 26.09
N PRO A 85 -11.67 13.66 25.51
CA PRO A 85 -12.70 13.74 24.48
C PRO A 85 -13.95 14.50 24.95
N ALA A 86 -14.38 14.29 26.19
CA ALA A 86 -15.47 15.06 26.79
C ALA A 86 -15.13 16.54 26.97
N GLY A 87 -13.86 16.86 27.32
CA GLY A 87 -13.38 18.24 27.40
C GLY A 87 -13.41 18.95 26.04
N TYR A 88 -13.00 18.24 24.99
CA TYR A 88 -13.09 18.72 23.61
C TYR A 88 -14.55 18.96 23.19
N LEU A 89 -15.45 18.00 23.43
CA LEU A 89 -16.88 18.18 23.12
C LEU A 89 -17.51 19.38 23.84
N ARG A 90 -17.06 19.68 25.08
CA ARG A 90 -17.47 20.89 25.81
C ARG A 90 -16.91 22.17 25.18
N SER A 91 -15.68 22.16 24.68
CA SER A 91 -15.06 23.33 24.05
C SER A 91 -15.74 23.72 22.73
N ILE A 92 -16.38 22.75 22.06
CA ILE A 92 -17.15 22.96 20.83
C ILE A 92 -18.68 23.00 21.04
N SER A 93 -19.18 23.16 22.26
CA SER A 93 -20.62 23.13 22.56
C SER A 93 -21.46 24.08 21.67
N ALA A 94 -20.89 25.22 21.29
CA ALA A 94 -21.52 26.16 20.36
C ALA A 94 -21.80 25.58 18.96
N LEU A 95 -20.96 24.66 18.48
CA LEU A 95 -21.16 23.93 17.21
C LEU A 95 -22.18 22.79 17.35
N CYS A 96 -22.39 22.28 18.56
CA CYS A 96 -23.29 21.17 18.86
C CYS A 96 -24.76 21.59 19.07
N ARG A 97 -25.11 22.87 18.85
CA ARG A 97 -26.48 23.40 19.07
C ARG A 97 -27.56 22.65 18.29
N ASP A 98 -27.25 22.28 17.05
CA ASP A 98 -28.15 21.55 16.15
C ASP A 98 -27.96 20.03 16.24
N GLY A 99 -27.46 19.53 17.38
CA GLY A 99 -27.21 18.12 17.64
C GLY A 99 -25.77 17.68 17.34
N LEU A 100 -25.41 16.52 17.91
CA LEU A 100 -24.09 15.91 17.85
C LEU A 100 -24.21 14.42 17.54
N PHE A 101 -23.32 13.94 16.68
CA PHE A 101 -23.07 12.51 16.46
C PHE A 101 -21.60 12.23 16.77
N TYR A 102 -21.33 11.66 17.93
CA TYR A 102 -19.98 11.39 18.40
C TYR A 102 -19.70 9.88 18.41
N LEU A 103 -18.54 9.52 17.85
CA LEU A 103 -17.95 8.18 17.97
C LEU A 103 -16.56 8.32 18.55
N GLY A 104 -16.27 7.57 19.60
CA GLY A 104 -14.97 7.49 20.23
C GLY A 104 -14.61 6.03 20.51
N HIS A 105 -13.32 5.72 20.57
CA HIS A 105 -12.79 4.37 20.81
C HIS A 105 -13.19 3.33 19.73
N PRO A 106 -12.52 2.17 19.65
CA PRO A 106 -12.84 1.17 18.65
C PRO A 106 -14.21 0.53 18.90
N PHE A 107 -15.12 0.81 17.99
CA PHE A 107 -16.54 0.50 18.13
C PHE A 107 -17.16 0.23 16.76
N PHE A 108 -17.91 -0.86 16.63
CA PHE A 108 -18.62 -1.21 15.40
C PHE A 108 -20.14 -1.21 15.61
N MET A 109 -20.85 -0.44 14.77
CA MET A 109 -22.32 -0.40 14.74
C MET A 109 -22.85 -1.60 13.94
N ARG A 110 -23.08 -2.72 14.61
CA ARG A 110 -23.56 -3.95 13.97
C ARG A 110 -25.05 -3.84 13.62
N ARG A 111 -25.38 -3.87 12.33
CA ARG A 111 -26.74 -3.77 11.79
C ARG A 111 -27.45 -5.11 11.94
N ARG A 112 -28.59 -5.16 12.61
CA ARG A 112 -29.51 -6.32 12.55
C ARG A 112 -30.34 -6.28 11.27
N GLN A 113 -31.01 -7.37 10.94
CA GLN A 113 -31.78 -7.52 9.69
C GLN A 113 -32.88 -6.44 9.52
N ALA A 114 -33.46 -5.94 10.62
CA ALA A 114 -34.49 -4.91 10.60
C ALA A 114 -33.93 -3.47 10.64
N PHE A 115 -32.61 -3.28 10.58
CA PHE A 115 -32.00 -1.96 10.60
C PHE A 115 -32.46 -1.11 9.40
N SER A 116 -32.82 0.15 9.71
CA SER A 116 -33.11 1.18 8.72
C SER A 116 -32.49 2.50 9.19
N PRO A 117 -31.82 3.28 8.31
CA PRO A 117 -31.31 4.60 8.64
C PRO A 117 -32.35 5.54 9.24
N SER A 118 -33.63 5.42 8.86
CA SER A 118 -34.71 6.23 9.42
C SER A 118 -34.93 6.01 10.92
N GLY A 119 -34.45 4.90 11.48
CA GLY A 119 -34.61 4.55 12.89
C GLY A 119 -33.99 5.59 13.82
N PHE A 120 -32.92 6.26 13.42
CA PHE A 120 -32.30 7.32 14.20
C PHE A 120 -33.21 8.54 14.43
N LYS A 121 -34.25 8.75 13.62
CA LYS A 121 -35.27 9.79 13.89
C LYS A 121 -36.09 9.50 15.15
N ALA A 122 -36.12 8.25 15.59
CA ALA A 122 -36.77 7.82 16.83
C ALA A 122 -35.84 7.92 18.06
N LEU A 123 -34.56 8.25 17.86
CA LEU A 123 -33.63 8.53 18.95
C LEU A 123 -33.64 10.04 19.24
N ASP A 124 -33.94 10.42 20.48
CA ASP A 124 -33.82 11.81 20.92
C ASP A 124 -32.41 12.08 21.48
N ALA A 125 -31.97 11.25 22.44
CA ALA A 125 -30.66 11.30 23.05
C ALA A 125 -30.20 9.89 23.46
N CYS A 126 -29.00 9.48 23.04
CA CYS A 126 -28.43 8.17 23.35
C CYS A 126 -26.95 8.31 23.71
N ARG A 127 -26.54 7.63 24.78
CA ARG A 127 -25.15 7.52 25.21
C ARG A 127 -24.81 6.06 25.45
N HIS A 128 -23.68 5.62 24.93
CA HIS A 128 -23.14 4.29 25.16
C HIS A 128 -21.72 4.41 25.67
N ASP A 129 -21.53 3.92 26.89
CA ASP A 129 -20.25 3.86 27.57
C ASP A 129 -19.78 2.41 27.67
N PHE A 130 -18.47 2.20 27.55
CA PHE A 130 -17.85 0.90 27.72
C PHE A 130 -16.56 1.09 28.54
N HIS A 131 -16.40 0.31 29.62
CA HIS A 131 -15.32 0.50 30.62
C HIS A 131 -15.14 1.94 31.15
N GLY A 132 -16.22 2.73 31.20
CA GLY A 132 -16.19 4.12 31.68
C GLY A 132 -15.79 5.15 30.63
N GLU A 133 -15.49 4.71 29.41
CA GLU A 133 -15.19 5.57 28.26
C GLU A 133 -16.42 5.76 27.38
N ILE A 134 -16.58 6.96 26.82
CA ILE A 134 -17.70 7.27 25.92
C ILE A 134 -17.37 6.72 24.53
N HIS A 135 -18.09 5.68 24.11
CA HIS A 135 -17.93 5.09 22.78
C HIS A 135 -18.85 5.75 21.75
N PHE A 136 -20.06 6.11 22.17
CA PHE A 136 -21.03 6.74 21.29
C PHE A 136 -21.89 7.75 22.06
N LEU A 137 -22.09 8.92 21.47
CA LEU A 137 -22.99 9.94 22.00
C LEU A 137 -23.77 10.56 20.85
N PHE A 138 -25.08 10.53 20.95
CA PHE A 138 -25.99 11.10 19.96
C PHE A 138 -27.05 11.94 20.64
N SER A 139 -27.29 13.13 20.12
CA SER A 139 -28.45 13.95 20.48
C SER A 139 -28.86 14.79 19.28
N SER A 140 -30.16 14.89 19.04
CA SER A 140 -30.73 15.78 18.01
C SER A 140 -30.76 17.25 18.42
N THR A 141 -30.52 17.57 19.71
CA THR A 141 -30.57 18.92 20.26
C THR A 141 -29.33 19.27 21.09
N GLY A 142 -28.93 20.54 21.10
CA GLY A 142 -27.81 21.02 21.93
C GLY A 142 -28.00 20.80 23.43
N ASN A 143 -29.22 21.03 23.95
CA ASN A 143 -29.53 20.78 25.36
C ASN A 143 -29.36 19.30 25.73
N GLY A 144 -29.74 18.39 24.82
CA GLY A 144 -29.50 16.96 25.01
C GLY A 144 -28.02 16.61 25.01
N VAL A 145 -27.20 17.30 24.21
CA VAL A 145 -25.73 17.12 24.24
C VAL A 145 -25.16 17.51 25.60
N GLU A 146 -25.55 18.69 26.12
CA GLU A 146 -25.08 19.16 27.43
C GLU A 146 -25.50 18.21 28.56
N ALA A 147 -26.77 17.77 28.56
CA ALA A 147 -27.28 16.80 29.54
C ALA A 147 -26.51 15.47 29.51
N LEU A 148 -26.22 14.94 28.32
CA LEU A 148 -25.44 13.71 28.16
C LEU A 148 -23.99 13.87 28.62
N LEU A 149 -23.37 15.04 28.40
CA LEU A 149 -22.00 15.35 28.86
C LEU A 149 -21.90 15.58 30.37
N GLU A 150 -23.02 15.92 31.03
CA GLU A 150 -23.16 15.99 32.49
C GLU A 150 -23.48 14.64 33.13
N GLY A 151 -23.69 13.59 32.32
CA GLY A 151 -23.98 12.24 32.80
C GLY A 151 -25.46 11.99 33.12
N GLN A 152 -26.36 12.84 32.65
CA GLN A 152 -27.79 12.56 32.74
C GLN A 152 -28.14 11.40 31.78
N PRO A 153 -29.00 10.46 32.20
CA PRO A 153 -29.45 9.39 31.32
C PRO A 153 -30.20 10.00 30.13
N GLY A 154 -29.89 9.52 28.92
CA GLY A 154 -30.64 9.89 27.72
C GLY A 154 -32.11 9.46 27.82
N SER A 155 -32.93 9.90 26.86
CA SER A 155 -34.25 9.30 26.63
C SER A 155 -34.04 7.78 26.54
N GLY A 156 -34.75 6.96 27.32
CA GLY A 156 -34.49 5.51 27.50
C GLY A 156 -34.54 4.61 26.26
N HIS A 157 -34.47 5.19 25.06
CA HIS A 157 -34.29 4.54 23.78
C HIS A 157 -32.80 4.41 23.42
N GLY A 158 -32.30 3.17 23.41
CA GLY A 158 -30.89 2.85 23.08
C GLY A 158 -30.71 2.35 21.64
N LEU A 159 -29.45 2.20 21.22
CA LEU A 159 -29.07 1.70 19.88
C LEU A 159 -29.80 0.41 19.48
N GLU A 160 -30.03 -0.50 20.41
CA GLU A 160 -30.68 -1.80 20.12
C GLU A 160 -32.10 -1.65 19.56
N GLN A 161 -32.80 -0.58 19.95
CA GLN A 161 -34.19 -0.33 19.56
C GLN A 161 -34.31 0.18 18.12
N ILE A 162 -33.23 0.77 17.60
CA ILE A 162 -33.09 1.06 16.17
C ILE A 162 -32.38 -0.08 15.44
N HIS A 163 -32.33 -1.27 16.04
CA HIS A 163 -31.74 -2.47 15.47
C HIS A 163 -30.23 -2.35 15.19
N LEU A 164 -29.53 -1.47 15.92
CA LEU A 164 -28.07 -1.41 15.97
C LEU A 164 -27.57 -2.07 17.25
N HIS A 165 -26.72 -3.08 17.10
CA HIS A 165 -26.05 -3.69 18.23
C HIS A 165 -24.65 -3.07 18.40
N PRO A 166 -24.37 -2.37 19.51
CA PRO A 166 -23.03 -1.87 19.80
C PRO A 166 -22.05 -3.06 19.94
N PHE A 167 -20.94 -3.03 19.20
CA PHE A 167 -19.88 -4.04 19.32
C PHE A 167 -18.56 -3.34 19.64
N ALA A 168 -18.11 -3.43 20.89
CA ALA A 168 -16.83 -2.89 21.30
C ALA A 168 -15.70 -3.79 20.80
N ILE A 169 -14.62 -3.18 20.31
CA ILE A 169 -13.41 -3.88 19.87
C ILE A 169 -12.30 -3.53 20.86
N ASP A 170 -12.13 -4.37 21.88
CA ASP A 170 -11.21 -4.15 23.00
C ASP A 170 -10.01 -5.13 23.00
N SER A 171 -10.04 -6.11 22.10
CA SER A 171 -9.11 -7.23 22.05
C SER A 171 -8.97 -7.76 20.63
N ALA A 172 -7.85 -8.44 20.35
CA ALA A 172 -7.67 -9.18 19.10
C ALA A 172 -8.76 -10.26 18.92
N ALA A 173 -9.23 -10.87 20.02
CA ALA A 173 -10.35 -11.80 20.04
C ALA A 173 -11.64 -11.17 19.52
N ALA A 174 -12.02 -10.00 20.06
CA ALA A 174 -13.22 -9.28 19.64
C ALA A 174 -13.13 -8.85 18.17
N TYR A 175 -11.96 -8.38 17.73
CA TYR A 175 -11.72 -8.01 16.33
C TYR A 175 -11.84 -9.22 15.37
N PHE A 176 -11.28 -10.36 15.77
CA PHE A 176 -11.39 -11.60 15.00
C PHE A 176 -12.84 -12.10 14.95
N ASP A 177 -13.52 -12.16 16.10
CA ASP A 177 -14.92 -12.57 16.21
C ASP A 177 -15.85 -11.67 15.37
N LEU A 178 -15.59 -10.36 15.36
CA LEU A 178 -16.32 -9.44 14.48
C LEU A 178 -16.17 -9.83 13.01
N ASN A 179 -14.95 -10.09 12.54
CA ASN A 179 -14.71 -10.50 11.15
C ASN A 179 -15.34 -11.87 10.83
N MET A 180 -15.29 -12.82 11.77
CA MET A 180 -15.93 -14.13 11.61
C MET A 180 -17.47 -14.02 11.55
N LYS A 181 -18.07 -13.14 12.35
CA LYS A 181 -19.50 -12.82 12.26
C LYS A 181 -19.86 -12.15 10.95
N MET A 182 -19.00 -11.25 10.46
CA MET A 182 -19.21 -10.60 9.17
C MET A 182 -19.26 -11.65 8.05
N ILE A 183 -18.27 -12.55 7.96
CA ILE A 183 -18.22 -13.57 6.90
C ILE A 183 -19.31 -14.63 7.01
N ALA A 184 -19.85 -14.89 8.20
CA ALA A 184 -21.01 -15.76 8.42
C ALA A 184 -22.35 -15.23 7.82
N GLY A 185 -22.29 -14.19 6.97
CA GLY A 185 -23.41 -13.68 6.19
C GLY A 185 -23.92 -12.31 6.64
N GLU A 186 -23.30 -11.68 7.64
CA GLU A 186 -23.72 -10.35 8.09
C GLU A 186 -23.18 -9.22 7.19
N PHE A 187 -22.11 -9.50 6.45
CA PHE A 187 -21.53 -8.56 5.50
C PHE A 187 -22.54 -8.08 4.43
N SER A 188 -23.56 -8.88 4.11
CA SER A 188 -24.60 -8.53 3.13
C SER A 188 -25.49 -7.35 3.56
N ARG A 189 -25.42 -6.95 4.84
CA ARG A 189 -26.14 -5.80 5.41
C ARG A 189 -25.39 -4.47 5.20
N TYR A 190 -24.22 -4.53 4.58
CA TYR A 190 -23.33 -3.41 4.34
C TYR A 190 -22.97 -3.32 2.86
N VAL A 191 -22.50 -2.14 2.45
CA VAL A 191 -21.92 -1.99 1.12
C VAL A 191 -20.64 -2.81 1.06
N THR A 192 -20.55 -3.74 0.11
CA THR A 192 -19.41 -4.64 -0.05
C THR A 192 -18.59 -4.22 -1.26
N ALA A 193 -17.26 -4.40 -1.16
CA ALA A 193 -16.37 -4.27 -2.31
C ALA A 193 -16.36 -5.61 -3.07
N GLY A 194 -16.50 -5.54 -4.40
CA GLY A 194 -16.39 -6.70 -5.28
C GLY A 194 -17.71 -7.39 -5.62
N PHE A 195 -17.60 -8.62 -6.11
CA PHE A 195 -18.73 -9.46 -6.51
C PHE A 195 -19.12 -10.39 -5.36
N SER A 196 -20.34 -10.24 -4.87
CA SER A 196 -20.92 -11.20 -3.92
C SER A 196 -21.71 -12.27 -4.68
N ALA A 197 -21.48 -13.53 -4.33
CA ALA A 197 -22.28 -14.65 -4.83
C ALA A 197 -23.28 -15.11 -3.76
N ASN A 198 -24.33 -15.80 -4.21
CA ASN A 198 -25.42 -16.27 -3.33
C ASN A 198 -24.97 -17.35 -2.30
N ASP A 199 -23.74 -17.85 -2.41
CA ASP A 199 -23.15 -18.85 -1.52
C ASP A 199 -22.45 -18.23 -0.30
N GLY A 200 -22.53 -16.91 -0.12
CA GLY A 200 -21.85 -16.20 0.98
C GLY A 200 -20.37 -15.92 0.70
N SER A 201 -19.93 -16.02 -0.57
CA SER A 201 -18.60 -15.56 -0.99
C SER A 201 -18.62 -14.12 -1.49
N SER A 202 -17.54 -13.39 -1.23
CA SER A 202 -17.28 -12.05 -1.76
C SER A 202 -15.88 -12.01 -2.34
N ILE A 203 -15.76 -11.77 -3.65
CA ILE A 203 -14.47 -11.77 -4.35
C ILE A 203 -14.25 -10.40 -4.99
N GLY A 204 -13.11 -9.78 -4.66
CA GLY A 204 -12.67 -8.50 -5.19
C GLY A 204 -12.23 -8.55 -6.65
N TYR A 205 -11.71 -7.43 -7.13
CA TYR A 205 -11.22 -7.26 -8.49
C TYR A 205 -9.80 -7.83 -8.68
N ASN A 206 -9.50 -8.29 -9.90
CA ASN A 206 -8.17 -8.79 -10.29
C ASN A 206 -7.64 -9.94 -9.40
N VAL A 207 -8.55 -10.77 -8.89
CA VAL A 207 -8.19 -12.00 -8.17
C VAL A 207 -7.77 -13.08 -9.18
N ARG A 208 -6.56 -13.62 -9.02
CA ARG A 208 -6.01 -14.66 -9.90
C ARG A 208 -5.96 -16.00 -9.20
N THR A 209 -6.72 -16.95 -9.73
CA THR A 209 -6.85 -18.30 -9.20
C THR A 209 -6.52 -19.32 -10.30
N PRO A 210 -5.52 -20.20 -10.11
CA PRO A 210 -5.26 -21.27 -11.05
C PRO A 210 -6.36 -22.34 -10.97
N PRO A 211 -6.60 -23.14 -12.03
CA PRO A 211 -7.64 -24.18 -12.03
C PRO A 211 -7.48 -25.25 -10.94
N SER A 212 -6.28 -25.40 -10.38
CA SER A 212 -5.97 -26.33 -9.29
C SER A 212 -6.20 -25.75 -7.90
N SER A 213 -6.57 -24.47 -7.78
CA SER A 213 -6.91 -23.86 -6.49
C SER A 213 -8.38 -24.08 -6.17
N HIS A 214 -8.68 -24.30 -4.89
CA HIS A 214 -10.03 -24.54 -4.39
C HIS A 214 -10.43 -23.45 -3.41
N LEU A 215 -11.53 -22.77 -3.70
CA LEU A 215 -12.13 -21.72 -2.88
C LEU A 215 -13.48 -22.24 -2.38
N VAL A 216 -13.64 -22.41 -1.07
CA VAL A 216 -14.81 -23.01 -0.44
C VAL A 216 -15.52 -21.97 0.39
N ALA A 217 -16.68 -21.50 -0.07
CA ALA A 217 -17.50 -20.52 0.62
C ALA A 217 -17.97 -21.01 2.02
N PRO A 218 -18.29 -20.10 2.96
CA PRO A 218 -18.23 -18.64 2.85
C PRO A 218 -16.79 -18.13 2.94
N ILE A 219 -16.40 -17.25 2.02
CA ILE A 219 -15.05 -16.67 1.94
C ILE A 219 -15.12 -15.21 1.51
N MET A 220 -14.17 -14.42 1.97
CA MET A 220 -14.03 -13.06 1.50
C MET A 220 -12.61 -12.86 1.00
N VAL A 221 -12.47 -12.39 -0.23
CA VAL A 221 -11.19 -12.14 -0.88
C VAL A 221 -11.19 -10.72 -1.40
N GLY A 222 -10.17 -9.94 -1.02
CA GLY A 222 -10.01 -8.56 -1.42
C GLY A 222 -9.52 -8.41 -2.86
N ASP A 223 -9.21 -7.17 -3.22
CA ASP A 223 -8.72 -6.82 -4.54
C ASP A 223 -7.26 -7.26 -4.72
N ASP A 224 -6.85 -7.46 -5.98
CA ASP A 224 -5.46 -7.72 -6.39
C ASP A 224 -4.79 -8.96 -5.76
N CYS A 225 -5.60 -9.94 -5.35
CA CYS A 225 -5.10 -11.17 -4.73
C CYS A 225 -4.60 -12.20 -5.76
N ARG A 226 -3.61 -13.01 -5.38
CA ARG A 226 -3.08 -14.10 -6.21
C ARG A 226 -2.92 -15.37 -5.39
N PHE A 227 -3.46 -16.46 -5.91
CA PHE A 227 -3.36 -17.77 -5.30
C PHE A 227 -2.47 -18.70 -6.15
N GLY A 228 -1.66 -19.51 -5.48
CA GLY A 228 -0.78 -20.49 -6.08
C GLY A 228 -1.52 -21.77 -6.52
N ALA A 229 -0.82 -22.68 -7.19
CA ALA A 229 -1.39 -23.96 -7.55
C ALA A 229 -1.71 -24.80 -6.29
N MET A 230 -2.80 -25.56 -6.32
CA MET A 230 -3.18 -26.47 -5.22
C MET A 230 -3.36 -25.77 -3.86
N THR A 231 -3.70 -24.48 -3.85
CA THR A 231 -4.07 -23.78 -2.62
C THR A 231 -5.54 -24.05 -2.28
N THR A 232 -5.84 -24.23 -1.01
CA THR A 232 -7.20 -24.37 -0.50
C THR A 232 -7.53 -23.19 0.40
N VAL A 233 -8.47 -22.36 -0.02
CA VAL A 233 -9.06 -21.32 0.83
C VAL A 233 -10.40 -21.86 1.31
N GLY A 234 -10.38 -22.39 2.52
CA GLY A 234 -11.51 -22.97 3.22
C GLY A 234 -12.49 -21.93 3.77
N ALA A 235 -13.59 -22.42 4.34
CA ALA A 235 -14.64 -21.61 4.91
C ALA A 235 -14.12 -20.64 6.00
N ASN A 236 -14.81 -19.51 6.11
CA ASN A 236 -14.54 -18.41 7.04
C ASN A 236 -13.15 -17.77 6.88
N ALA A 237 -12.46 -18.00 5.76
CA ALA A 237 -11.25 -17.26 5.43
C ALA A 237 -11.61 -15.85 4.92
N VAL A 238 -11.07 -14.83 5.59
CA VAL A 238 -11.13 -13.44 5.17
C VAL A 238 -9.73 -13.02 4.73
N VAL A 239 -9.57 -12.75 3.45
CA VAL A 239 -8.32 -12.37 2.79
C VAL A 239 -8.44 -10.93 2.32
N GLY A 240 -7.55 -10.08 2.82
CA GLY A 240 -7.46 -8.66 2.52
C GLY A 240 -7.01 -8.36 1.10
N ASN A 241 -6.70 -7.10 0.84
CA ASN A 241 -6.26 -6.63 -0.48
C ASN A 241 -4.77 -6.89 -0.69
N HIS A 242 -4.37 -7.11 -1.94
CA HIS A 242 -2.97 -7.33 -2.31
C HIS A 242 -2.33 -8.50 -1.56
N VAL A 243 -3.07 -9.60 -1.37
CA VAL A 243 -2.53 -10.81 -0.73
C VAL A 243 -2.03 -11.78 -1.78
N ILE A 244 -0.87 -12.39 -1.52
CA ILE A 244 -0.32 -13.49 -2.33
C ILE A 244 -0.22 -14.73 -1.46
N VAL A 245 -0.84 -15.82 -1.90
CA VAL A 245 -0.75 -17.13 -1.26
C VAL A 245 -0.06 -18.07 -2.22
N ASP A 246 1.12 -18.59 -1.87
CA ASP A 246 1.88 -19.49 -2.73
C ASP A 246 1.31 -20.93 -2.68
N ALA A 247 1.81 -21.80 -3.55
CA ALA A 247 1.27 -23.12 -3.82
C ALA A 247 1.21 -24.03 -2.57
N HIS A 248 0.23 -24.94 -2.57
CA HIS A 248 0.04 -25.98 -1.54
C HIS A 248 -0.22 -25.45 -0.12
N SER A 249 -0.77 -24.26 0.01
CA SER A 249 -1.13 -23.68 1.30
C SER A 249 -2.65 -23.74 1.56
N GLU A 250 -3.01 -23.92 2.82
CA GLU A 250 -4.38 -24.03 3.30
C GLU A 250 -4.71 -22.89 4.27
N LEU A 251 -5.82 -22.19 4.00
CA LEU A 251 -6.34 -21.11 4.83
C LEU A 251 -7.74 -21.48 5.28
N ALA A 252 -8.05 -21.46 6.58
CA ALA A 252 -9.41 -21.69 7.07
C ALA A 252 -9.62 -20.99 8.41
N ASP A 253 -10.83 -20.46 8.66
CA ASP A 253 -11.14 -19.76 9.91
C ASP A 253 -10.03 -18.75 10.28
N CYS A 254 -9.63 -17.91 9.33
CA CYS A 254 -8.48 -17.04 9.49
C CYS A 254 -8.72 -15.67 8.87
N LEU A 255 -7.99 -14.68 9.38
CA LEU A 255 -8.01 -13.32 8.86
C LEU A 255 -6.61 -12.97 8.34
N VAL A 256 -6.46 -12.80 7.04
CA VAL A 256 -5.21 -12.36 6.40
C VAL A 256 -5.39 -10.90 6.02
N LEU A 257 -4.64 -10.00 6.63
CA LEU A 257 -4.73 -8.56 6.36
C LEU A 257 -4.02 -8.18 5.07
N ASP A 258 -4.31 -6.96 4.63
CA ASP A 258 -3.79 -6.36 3.42
C ASP A 258 -2.25 -6.43 3.35
N ASP A 259 -1.73 -6.46 2.11
CA ASP A 259 -0.30 -6.49 1.84
C ASP A 259 0.42 -7.65 2.54
N THR A 260 -0.14 -8.86 2.49
CA THR A 260 0.46 -10.06 3.11
C THR A 260 0.84 -11.10 2.05
N TYR A 261 2.03 -11.68 2.19
CA TYR A 261 2.50 -12.83 1.44
C TYR A 261 2.51 -14.05 2.36
N ILE A 262 1.91 -15.15 1.90
CA ILE A 262 1.91 -16.45 2.55
C ILE A 262 2.68 -17.41 1.65
N GLY A 263 3.72 -18.02 2.19
CA GLY A 263 4.60 -18.97 1.54
C GLY A 263 3.94 -20.31 1.20
N ARG A 264 4.76 -21.23 0.68
CA ARG A 264 4.33 -22.57 0.26
C ARG A 264 4.19 -23.52 1.44
N ASN A 265 3.32 -24.52 1.30
CA ASN A 265 3.14 -25.59 2.27
C ASN A 265 2.79 -25.08 3.68
N LEU A 266 2.01 -24.01 3.77
CA LEU A 266 1.57 -23.43 5.04
C LEU A 266 0.12 -23.75 5.33
N GLU A 267 -0.18 -24.01 6.59
CA GLU A 267 -1.54 -24.19 7.09
C GLU A 267 -1.82 -23.09 8.10
N ILE A 268 -2.75 -22.19 7.77
CA ILE A 268 -3.17 -21.09 8.64
C ILE A 268 -4.62 -21.34 9.07
N ARG A 269 -4.80 -21.64 10.36
CA ARG A 269 -6.11 -21.88 10.97
C ARG A 269 -6.27 -21.15 12.28
N ASN A 270 -7.41 -20.48 12.50
CA ASN A 270 -7.72 -19.75 13.73
C ASN A 270 -6.62 -18.75 14.11
N LYS A 271 -6.16 -17.99 13.13
CA LYS A 271 -5.08 -16.99 13.27
C LYS A 271 -5.41 -15.73 12.50
N ILE A 272 -4.82 -14.63 12.94
CA ILE A 272 -4.74 -13.40 12.16
C ILE A 272 -3.31 -13.27 11.62
N VAL A 273 -3.17 -12.97 10.33
CA VAL A 273 -1.87 -12.73 9.69
C VAL A 273 -1.83 -11.30 9.19
N ALA A 274 -0.82 -10.54 9.61
CA ALA A 274 -0.66 -9.12 9.28
C ALA A 274 0.77 -8.85 8.80
N GLY A 275 0.97 -8.78 7.48
CA GLY A 275 2.30 -8.57 6.90
C GLY A 275 3.23 -9.74 7.20
N ASN A 276 4.22 -9.55 8.08
CA ASN A 276 5.14 -10.61 8.55
C ASN A 276 4.82 -11.09 9.98
N ARG A 277 3.62 -10.81 10.50
CA ARG A 277 3.22 -11.13 11.88
C ARG A 277 2.06 -12.11 11.87
N VAL A 278 2.11 -13.08 12.78
CA VAL A 278 1.01 -14.00 13.06
C VAL A 278 0.53 -13.74 14.48
N ILE A 279 -0.77 -13.53 14.63
CA ILE A 279 -1.40 -13.16 15.89
C ILE A 279 -2.38 -14.27 16.25
N ASP A 280 -2.30 -14.75 17.50
CA ASP A 280 -3.31 -15.62 18.06
C ASP A 280 -4.49 -14.78 18.57
N PRO A 281 -5.72 -14.98 18.05
CA PRO A 281 -6.87 -14.22 18.51
C PRO A 281 -7.22 -14.46 19.98
N SER A 282 -6.91 -15.65 20.53
CA SER A 282 -7.42 -16.05 21.85
C SER A 282 -6.78 -15.28 23.00
N ASP A 283 -5.49 -14.95 22.87
CA ASP A 283 -4.72 -14.24 23.89
C ASP A 283 -4.02 -12.96 23.36
N GLY A 284 -4.09 -12.70 22.06
CA GLY A 284 -3.45 -11.56 21.41
C GLY A 284 -1.93 -11.71 21.26
N THR A 285 -1.38 -12.90 21.49
CA THR A 285 0.05 -13.14 21.32
C THR A 285 0.47 -12.97 19.87
N MET A 286 1.58 -12.28 19.65
CA MET A 286 2.11 -11.96 18.33
C MET A 286 3.47 -12.59 18.13
N VAL A 287 3.60 -13.34 17.04
CA VAL A 287 4.86 -13.92 16.57
C VAL A 287 5.23 -13.23 15.26
N GLN A 288 6.37 -12.54 15.27
CA GLN A 288 6.95 -12.01 14.06
C GLN A 288 7.76 -13.10 13.36
N ILE A 289 7.50 -13.31 12.08
CA ILE A 289 8.23 -14.24 11.23
C ILE A 289 9.26 -13.43 10.44
N ASP A 290 10.55 -13.74 10.67
CA ASP A 290 11.65 -13.08 9.98
C ASP A 290 11.95 -13.71 8.60
N ASP A 291 11.53 -14.97 8.38
CA ASP A 291 11.69 -15.63 7.10
C ASP A 291 10.67 -15.10 6.08
N SER A 292 11.19 -14.28 5.16
CA SER A 292 10.40 -13.69 4.07
C SER A 292 9.79 -14.72 3.11
N TRP A 293 10.27 -15.97 3.12
CA TRP A 293 9.71 -17.06 2.33
C TRP A 293 8.47 -17.70 2.97
N LEU A 294 8.28 -17.50 4.28
CA LEU A 294 7.14 -18.04 5.03
C LEU A 294 6.01 -17.02 5.09
N ILE A 295 6.21 -15.86 5.70
CA ILE A 295 5.18 -14.81 5.80
C ILE A 295 5.86 -13.43 5.71
N ALA A 296 5.39 -12.56 4.81
CA ALA A 296 6.02 -11.26 4.56
C ALA A 296 5.02 -10.16 4.17
N ARG A 297 5.42 -8.89 4.30
CA ARG A 297 4.64 -7.76 3.78
C ARG A 297 4.80 -7.69 2.24
N ASN A 298 3.69 -7.71 1.50
CA ASN A 298 3.62 -7.66 0.04
C ASN A 298 3.70 -6.23 -0.54
N ARG A 299 3.77 -5.21 0.31
CA ARG A 299 4.01 -3.83 -0.12
C ARG A 299 5.48 -3.65 -0.49
N THR A 300 5.74 -3.15 -1.69
CA THR A 300 7.03 -2.55 -2.04
C THR A 300 7.16 -1.20 -1.36
N GLU A 301 7.26 -1.18 -0.03
CA GLU A 301 8.01 -0.11 0.60
C GLU A 301 9.44 -0.23 0.07
N THR A 302 10.03 0.90 -0.33
CA THR A 302 11.44 0.96 -0.70
C THR A 302 12.25 0.40 0.46
N ARG A 303 12.60 -0.90 0.39
CA ARG A 303 13.28 -1.65 1.44
C ARG A 303 14.54 -0.88 1.86
N THR A 304 14.93 -1.04 3.12
CA THR A 304 16.31 -0.78 3.57
C THR A 304 17.34 -1.48 2.68
N GLU A 305 16.99 -2.63 2.09
CA GLU A 305 17.77 -3.30 1.04
C GLU A 305 17.87 -2.53 -0.28
N ASP A 306 16.83 -1.78 -0.67
CA ASP A 306 16.88 -0.91 -1.84
C ASP A 306 17.80 0.28 -1.57
N LEU A 307 17.73 0.89 -0.37
CA LEU A 307 18.67 1.93 0.04
C LEU A 307 20.10 1.39 0.09
N LEU A 308 20.35 0.24 0.73
CA LEU A 308 21.65 -0.40 0.79
C LEU A 308 22.17 -0.72 -0.62
N ARG A 309 21.33 -1.28 -1.48
CA ARG A 309 21.66 -1.56 -2.89
C ARG A 309 21.97 -0.28 -3.64
N TYR A 310 21.19 0.78 -3.49
CA TYR A 310 21.47 2.08 -4.11
C TYR A 310 22.81 2.64 -3.64
N VAL A 311 23.10 2.57 -2.35
CA VAL A 311 24.38 3.01 -1.77
C VAL A 311 25.54 2.19 -2.33
N ILE A 312 25.44 0.85 -2.32
CA ILE A 312 26.47 -0.05 -2.87
C ILE A 312 26.69 0.25 -4.36
N LEU A 313 25.62 0.31 -5.16
CA LEU A 313 25.72 0.59 -6.59
C LEU A 313 26.21 2.02 -6.87
N TRP A 314 25.96 2.98 -5.97
CA TRP A 314 26.52 4.32 -6.06
C TRP A 314 28.04 4.30 -5.85
N PHE A 315 28.56 3.56 -4.87
CA PHE A 315 30.00 3.38 -4.68
C PHE A 315 30.65 2.61 -5.85
N VAL A 316 29.96 1.61 -6.40
CA VAL A 316 30.43 0.91 -7.61
C VAL A 316 30.46 1.87 -8.81
N ALA A 317 29.43 2.70 -8.98
CA ALA A 317 29.41 3.73 -10.02
C ALA A 317 30.53 4.76 -9.83
N LEU A 318 30.85 5.13 -8.58
CA LEU A 318 31.95 6.04 -8.24
C LEU A 318 33.30 5.42 -8.62
N GLY A 319 33.53 4.15 -8.25
CA GLY A 319 34.74 3.43 -8.63
C GLY A 319 34.90 3.32 -10.15
N LEU A 320 33.83 2.98 -10.86
CA LEU A 320 33.82 2.95 -12.32
C LEU A 320 34.10 4.32 -12.94
N ALA A 321 33.50 5.39 -12.40
CA ALA A 321 33.75 6.75 -12.87
C ALA A 321 35.23 7.12 -12.70
N LEU A 322 35.83 6.87 -11.54
CA LEU A 322 37.24 7.17 -11.27
C LEU A 322 38.18 6.45 -12.25
N VAL A 323 37.91 5.16 -12.54
CA VAL A 323 38.68 4.38 -13.52
C VAL A 323 38.49 4.89 -14.95
N GLN A 324 37.29 5.36 -15.31
CA GLN A 324 36.96 5.79 -16.66
C GLN A 324 37.32 7.26 -16.97
N VAL A 325 37.50 8.13 -15.96
CA VAL A 325 37.83 9.55 -16.15
C VAL A 325 39.10 9.73 -16.99
N VAL A 326 40.19 9.05 -16.62
CA VAL A 326 41.49 9.22 -17.29
C VAL A 326 41.42 8.73 -18.75
N PRO A 327 40.93 7.51 -19.05
CA PRO A 327 40.72 7.07 -20.43
C PRO A 327 39.75 7.97 -21.21
N PHE A 328 38.69 8.49 -20.59
CA PHE A 328 37.74 9.39 -21.25
C PHE A 328 38.39 10.70 -21.68
N CYS A 329 39.16 11.33 -20.79
CA CYS A 329 39.87 12.58 -21.08
C CYS A 329 40.93 12.42 -22.19
N ILE A 330 41.52 11.24 -22.35
CA ILE A 330 42.51 10.95 -23.40
C ILE A 330 41.84 10.56 -24.71
N LEU A 331 40.93 9.58 -24.68
CA LEU A 331 40.39 8.96 -25.89
C LEU A 331 39.26 9.77 -26.54
N TYR A 332 38.41 10.46 -25.78
CA TYR A 332 37.30 11.22 -26.36
C TYR A 332 37.76 12.37 -27.27
N PRO A 333 38.75 13.22 -26.89
CA PRO A 333 39.25 14.26 -27.79
C PRO A 333 39.83 13.69 -29.08
N ILE A 334 40.54 12.56 -29.02
CA ILE A 334 41.10 11.87 -30.19
C ILE A 334 39.97 11.37 -31.11
N VAL A 335 38.95 10.72 -30.55
CA VAL A 335 37.78 10.24 -31.30
C VAL A 335 37.01 11.39 -31.96
N LYS A 336 36.91 12.54 -31.27
CA LYS A 336 36.29 13.76 -31.79
C LYS A 336 37.13 14.41 -32.90
N LEU A 337 38.45 14.48 -32.73
CA LEU A 337 39.38 15.06 -33.70
C LEU A 337 39.42 14.27 -35.01
N ILE A 338 39.42 12.94 -34.92
CA ILE A 338 39.38 12.03 -36.08
C ILE A 338 37.95 11.94 -36.67
N ARG A 339 36.97 12.67 -36.10
CA ARG A 339 35.56 12.72 -36.53
C ARG A 339 34.86 11.36 -36.54
N VAL A 340 35.29 10.42 -35.70
CA VAL A 340 34.73 9.06 -35.67
C VAL A 340 33.38 9.01 -34.95
N GLY A 341 33.20 9.83 -33.92
CA GLY A 341 31.93 9.91 -33.19
C GLY A 341 31.79 11.18 -32.37
N ARG A 342 30.54 11.50 -32.00
CA ARG A 342 30.20 12.66 -31.16
C ARG A 342 29.04 12.33 -30.23
N PHE A 343 28.95 13.02 -29.10
CA PHE A 343 27.75 13.00 -28.27
C PHE A 343 26.68 13.94 -28.84
N SER A 344 25.45 13.47 -28.89
CA SER A 344 24.24 14.25 -29.19
C SER A 344 23.27 14.14 -28.02
N LEU A 345 22.57 15.23 -27.70
CA LEU A 345 21.52 15.20 -26.69
C LEU A 345 20.23 14.66 -27.31
N GLU A 346 19.67 13.62 -26.71
CA GLU A 346 18.40 13.01 -27.11
C GLU A 346 17.44 13.00 -25.92
N SER A 347 16.13 13.05 -26.19
CA SER A 347 15.09 13.06 -25.16
C SER A 347 14.69 11.64 -24.77
N PHE A 348 14.72 11.36 -23.48
CA PHE A 348 14.31 10.10 -22.88
C PHE A 348 13.20 10.33 -21.86
N HIS A 349 12.43 9.28 -21.57
CA HIS A 349 11.45 9.30 -20.49
C HIS A 349 12.17 9.29 -19.13
N ASP A 350 11.69 10.12 -18.20
CA ASP A 350 12.13 10.18 -16.80
C ASP A 350 10.90 10.01 -15.89
N PRO A 351 10.88 9.02 -14.98
CA PRO A 351 9.76 8.82 -14.06
C PRO A 351 9.54 10.02 -13.10
N ARG A 352 10.53 10.89 -12.91
CA ARG A 352 10.44 12.04 -11.98
C ARG A 352 9.96 13.33 -12.63
N THR A 353 10.46 13.64 -13.82
CA THR A 353 10.22 14.92 -14.50
C THR A 353 9.48 14.76 -15.84
N GLY A 354 9.02 13.55 -16.15
CA GLY A 354 8.43 13.18 -17.43
C GLY A 354 9.48 12.90 -18.51
N TYR A 355 10.37 13.86 -18.76
CA TYR A 355 11.43 13.75 -19.76
C TYR A 355 12.78 14.27 -19.28
N ILE A 356 13.86 13.67 -19.78
CA ILE A 356 15.26 14.06 -19.52
C ILE A 356 16.07 14.03 -20.82
N LYS A 357 16.96 15.03 -21.01
CA LYS A 357 17.90 15.04 -22.14
C LYS A 357 19.19 14.31 -21.76
N LEU A 358 19.47 13.19 -22.41
CA LEU A 358 20.66 12.37 -22.15
C LEU A 358 21.68 12.49 -23.30
N PRO A 359 22.99 12.55 -22.99
CA PRO A 359 24.04 12.54 -24.00
C PRO A 359 24.23 11.13 -24.58
N VAL A 360 23.91 10.93 -25.85
CA VAL A 360 24.05 9.66 -26.56
C VAL A 360 25.25 9.75 -27.51
N PHE A 361 26.16 8.79 -27.45
CA PHE A 361 27.29 8.74 -28.36
C PHE A 361 26.90 8.12 -29.71
N ARG A 362 27.08 8.85 -30.81
CA ARG A 362 26.84 8.37 -32.18
C ARG A 362 28.16 8.23 -32.96
N LYS A 363 28.33 7.08 -33.63
CA LYS A 363 29.40 6.87 -34.62
C LYS A 363 29.01 7.62 -35.90
N VAL A 364 29.85 8.53 -36.37
CA VAL A 364 29.59 9.39 -37.54
C VAL A 364 30.22 8.80 -38.80
N LEU A 365 31.41 8.21 -38.70
CA LEU A 365 32.13 7.62 -39.82
C LEU A 365 32.37 6.13 -39.57
N ASN A 366 32.09 5.30 -40.58
CA ASN A 366 32.37 3.86 -40.51
C ASN A 366 33.85 3.55 -40.84
N LYS A 367 34.77 4.16 -40.08
CA LYS A 367 36.21 3.95 -40.22
C LYS A 367 36.73 3.04 -39.09
N LYS A 368 37.55 2.05 -39.44
CA LYS A 368 38.26 1.24 -38.45
C LYS A 368 39.28 2.13 -37.72
N SER A 369 39.07 2.35 -36.42
CA SER A 369 39.96 3.16 -35.58
C SER A 369 40.28 2.42 -34.29
N VAL A 370 41.57 2.29 -33.96
CA VAL A 370 42.04 1.68 -32.71
C VAL A 370 41.53 2.49 -31.51
N ALA A 371 41.59 3.82 -31.57
CA ALA A 371 41.12 4.70 -30.51
C ALA A 371 39.61 4.52 -30.26
N TYR A 372 38.81 4.36 -31.33
CA TYR A 372 37.37 4.09 -31.19
C TYR A 372 37.09 2.71 -30.56
N ARG A 373 37.86 1.68 -30.92
CA ARG A 373 37.75 0.35 -30.31
C ARG A 373 38.06 0.39 -28.82
N LEU A 374 39.16 1.04 -28.44
CA LEU A 374 39.50 1.23 -27.02
C LEU A 374 38.44 2.05 -26.28
N PHE A 375 37.91 3.11 -26.92
CA PHE A 375 36.85 3.93 -26.34
C PHE A 375 35.59 3.12 -26.02
N ARG A 376 35.16 2.24 -26.94
CA ARG A 376 34.01 1.35 -26.74
C ARG A 376 34.29 0.19 -25.77
N SER A 377 35.51 -0.34 -25.79
CA SER A 377 35.97 -1.42 -24.91
C SER A 377 35.90 -1.01 -23.43
N PHE A 378 36.36 0.20 -23.12
CA PHE A 378 36.26 0.78 -21.79
C PHE A 378 34.87 1.37 -21.45
N SER A 379 33.87 1.14 -22.30
CA SER A 379 32.49 1.64 -22.13
C SER A 379 32.39 3.18 -21.92
N LEU A 380 33.32 3.93 -22.49
CA LEU A 380 33.43 5.39 -22.30
C LEU A 380 32.30 6.18 -22.95
N ASP A 381 31.53 5.55 -23.83
CA ASP A 381 30.28 6.10 -24.36
C ASP A 381 29.16 6.20 -23.30
N ARG A 382 29.23 5.41 -22.23
CA ARG A 382 28.29 5.44 -21.10
C ARG A 382 28.78 6.32 -19.94
N PHE A 383 30.05 6.76 -19.97
CA PHE A 383 30.65 7.55 -18.89
C PHE A 383 29.80 8.76 -18.46
N PRO A 384 29.23 9.59 -19.37
CA PRO A 384 28.36 10.69 -18.96
C PRO A 384 27.11 10.25 -18.20
N TRP A 385 26.59 9.05 -18.47
CA TRP A 385 25.42 8.51 -17.77
C TRP A 385 25.79 7.99 -16.38
N ILE A 386 27.00 7.48 -16.19
CA ILE A 386 27.52 7.11 -14.85
C ILE A 386 27.57 8.35 -13.94
N LEU A 387 27.96 9.51 -14.46
CA LEU A 387 27.90 10.77 -13.69
C LEU A 387 26.46 11.16 -13.29
N LEU A 388 25.46 10.78 -14.08
CA LEU A 388 24.05 10.98 -13.73
C LEU A 388 23.58 10.00 -12.66
N VAL A 389 24.16 8.80 -12.56
CA VAL A 389 23.94 7.88 -11.44
C VAL A 389 24.44 8.50 -10.14
N LEU A 390 25.63 9.10 -10.16
CA LEU A 390 26.20 9.76 -8.98
C LEU A 390 25.36 10.96 -8.52
N ARG A 391 24.64 11.61 -9.44
CA ARG A 391 23.66 12.68 -9.18
C ARG A 391 22.26 12.17 -8.83
N GLY A 392 22.07 10.85 -8.73
CA GLY A 392 20.80 10.22 -8.41
C GLY A 392 19.72 10.37 -9.48
N ARG A 393 20.10 10.63 -10.74
CA ARG A 393 19.18 10.81 -11.89
C ARG A 393 18.96 9.55 -12.71
N LEU A 394 19.90 8.59 -12.65
CA LEU A 394 19.81 7.29 -13.31
C LEU A 394 20.22 6.18 -12.33
N PHE A 395 19.84 4.94 -12.62
CA PHE A 395 20.34 3.76 -11.93
C PHE A 395 21.59 3.20 -12.63
N LEU A 396 22.51 2.57 -11.90
CA LEU A 396 23.68 1.95 -12.54
C LEU A 396 23.24 0.79 -13.45
N CYS A 397 22.37 -0.09 -12.93
CA CYS A 397 21.76 -1.18 -13.66
C CYS A 397 20.24 -1.05 -13.58
N GLY A 398 19.55 -1.39 -14.66
CA GLY A 398 18.12 -1.12 -14.77
C GLY A 398 17.51 -1.53 -16.10
N GLN A 399 16.31 -1.01 -16.32
CA GLN A 399 15.63 -1.08 -17.60
C GLN A 399 16.35 -0.16 -18.61
N PRO A 400 16.32 -0.50 -19.91
CA PRO A 400 16.93 0.34 -20.93
C PRO A 400 16.26 1.72 -20.94
N PRO A 401 17.04 2.82 -21.06
CA PRO A 401 16.47 4.15 -21.20
C PRO A 401 15.61 4.27 -22.46
N MET A 402 14.32 4.52 -22.27
CA MET A 402 13.28 4.64 -23.28
C MET A 402 13.29 6.02 -23.94
N ARG A 403 13.39 6.05 -25.27
CA ARG A 403 13.45 7.28 -26.08
C ARG A 403 12.06 7.85 -26.31
N HIS A 404 11.97 9.18 -26.29
CA HIS A 404 10.76 9.89 -26.72
C HIS A 404 10.93 10.38 -28.17
N PRO A 405 9.97 10.12 -29.09
CA PRO A 405 8.68 9.44 -28.90
C PRO A 405 8.66 7.93 -29.19
N GLU A 406 9.76 7.35 -29.66
CA GLU A 406 9.82 5.97 -30.17
C GLU A 406 9.33 4.89 -29.18
N ASP A 407 9.68 4.98 -27.90
CA ASP A 407 9.40 3.96 -26.89
C ASP A 407 8.18 4.29 -25.99
N GLY A 408 7.35 5.27 -26.39
CA GLY A 408 6.25 5.78 -25.54
C GLY A 408 5.21 4.72 -25.16
N GLU A 409 4.90 3.78 -26.06
CA GLU A 409 3.93 2.70 -25.80
C GLU A 409 4.45 1.68 -24.79
N ILE A 410 5.77 1.42 -24.78
CA ILE A 410 6.41 0.51 -23.82
C ILE A 410 6.31 1.10 -22.41
N VAL A 411 6.61 2.39 -22.27
CA VAL A 411 6.56 3.09 -20.96
C VAL A 411 5.15 3.05 -20.36
N LYS A 412 4.09 3.17 -21.18
CA LYS A 412 2.70 3.08 -20.70
C LYS A 412 2.34 1.71 -20.13
N GLN A 413 2.99 0.64 -20.59
CA GLN A 413 2.73 -0.72 -20.13
C GLN A 413 3.53 -1.08 -18.86
N LEU A 414 4.52 -0.28 -18.48
CA LEU A 414 5.33 -0.50 -17.29
C LEU A 414 4.66 0.14 -16.07
N ARG A 415 4.30 -0.67 -15.07
CA ARG A 415 3.75 -0.19 -13.79
C ARG A 415 4.76 0.72 -13.06
N GLN A 416 6.05 0.40 -13.16
CA GLN A 416 7.18 1.17 -12.61
C GLN A 416 8.36 1.13 -13.58
N TYR A 417 9.05 2.27 -13.71
CA TYR A 417 10.13 2.45 -14.68
C TYR A 417 11.45 2.88 -13.99
N TYR A 418 12.52 2.10 -14.21
CA TYR A 418 13.83 2.24 -13.57
C TYR A 418 14.94 2.39 -14.63
N PRO A 419 15.16 3.60 -15.19
CA PRO A 419 16.14 3.82 -16.24
C PRO A 419 17.58 3.58 -15.76
N GLY A 420 18.24 2.58 -16.34
CA GLY A 420 19.59 2.15 -15.99
C GLY A 420 20.66 2.53 -17.02
N VAL A 421 21.92 2.67 -16.58
CA VAL A 421 23.06 2.84 -17.51
C VAL A 421 23.38 1.55 -18.26
N PHE A 422 23.34 0.43 -17.54
CA PHE A 422 23.53 -0.92 -18.06
C PHE A 422 22.24 -1.74 -17.95
N CYS A 423 21.93 -2.53 -18.97
CA CYS A 423 20.71 -3.31 -19.08
C CYS A 423 20.96 -4.67 -19.74
N TYR A 424 19.97 -5.56 -19.74
CA TYR A 424 20.06 -6.88 -20.38
C TYR A 424 20.45 -6.81 -21.86
N GLN A 425 20.00 -5.77 -22.58
CA GLN A 425 20.32 -5.56 -24.00
C GLN A 425 21.81 -5.30 -24.26
N ASP A 426 22.60 -4.91 -23.26
CA ASP A 426 24.05 -4.71 -23.44
C ASP A 426 24.81 -6.03 -23.69
N TYR A 427 24.24 -7.18 -23.31
CA TYR A 427 24.85 -8.50 -23.56
C TYR A 427 23.93 -9.52 -24.23
N ASN A 428 22.60 -9.31 -24.25
CA ASN A 428 21.65 -10.13 -25.00
C ASN A 428 20.91 -9.27 -26.04
N LYS A 429 21.42 -9.24 -27.27
CA LYS A 429 20.89 -8.36 -28.33
C LYS A 429 19.61 -8.86 -29.00
N GLU A 430 19.27 -10.13 -28.81
CA GLU A 430 18.10 -10.76 -29.44
C GLU A 430 16.82 -10.64 -28.58
N SER A 431 16.93 -10.07 -27.37
CA SER A 431 15.80 -9.98 -26.44
C SER A 431 14.88 -8.80 -26.74
N ASP A 432 13.57 -9.02 -26.58
CA ASP A 432 12.55 -7.99 -26.69
C ASP A 432 12.67 -7.00 -25.52
N ARG A 433 12.69 -5.71 -25.85
CA ARG A 433 12.86 -4.60 -24.89
C ARG A 433 11.75 -4.57 -23.84
N LEU A 434 10.50 -4.82 -24.22
CA LEU A 434 9.36 -4.82 -23.31
C LEU A 434 9.46 -6.01 -22.34
N ILE A 435 9.75 -7.20 -22.87
CA ILE A 435 9.89 -8.44 -22.07
C ILE A 435 11.02 -8.29 -21.04
N ASP A 436 12.20 -7.84 -21.47
CA ASP A 436 13.33 -7.57 -20.57
C ASP A 436 12.97 -6.57 -19.47
N SER A 437 12.19 -5.54 -19.83
CA SER A 437 11.81 -4.47 -18.89
C SER A 437 10.83 -4.99 -17.84
N LEU A 438 9.83 -5.77 -18.24
CA LEU A 438 8.88 -6.43 -17.33
C LEU A 438 9.58 -7.46 -16.44
N TRP A 439 10.51 -8.24 -17.01
CA TRP A 439 11.29 -9.23 -16.29
C TRP A 439 12.19 -8.59 -15.22
N TYR A 440 12.95 -7.54 -15.59
CA TYR A 440 13.80 -6.82 -14.65
C TYR A 440 12.99 -6.19 -13.50
N ALA A 441 11.80 -5.65 -13.79
CA ALA A 441 10.94 -5.07 -12.76
C ALA A 441 10.53 -6.09 -11.68
N HIS A 442 10.44 -7.38 -12.04
CA HIS A 442 10.03 -8.44 -11.13
C HIS A 442 11.19 -9.03 -10.31
N ILE A 443 12.39 -9.16 -10.89
CA ILE A 443 13.51 -9.95 -10.30
C ILE A 443 14.66 -9.04 -9.83
N ARG A 444 14.37 -7.74 -9.68
CA ARG A 444 15.34 -6.73 -9.28
C ARG A 444 16.00 -7.09 -7.95
N SER A 445 17.32 -7.28 -7.97
CA SER A 445 18.14 -7.59 -6.80
C SER A 445 19.56 -7.09 -7.00
N LEU A 446 20.33 -6.95 -5.91
CA LEU A 446 21.75 -6.58 -6.00
C LEU A 446 22.54 -7.60 -6.83
N TYR A 447 22.22 -8.89 -6.69
CA TYR A 447 22.85 -9.97 -7.46
C TYR A 447 22.60 -9.80 -8.97
N GLU A 448 21.34 -9.58 -9.38
CA GLU A 448 21.03 -9.39 -10.79
C GLU A 448 21.62 -8.09 -11.35
N ASP A 449 21.66 -7.00 -10.58
CA ASP A 449 22.30 -5.75 -11.00
C ASP A 449 23.82 -5.95 -11.24
N LEU A 450 24.52 -6.60 -10.30
CA LEU A 450 25.94 -6.91 -10.46
C LEU A 450 26.20 -7.85 -11.64
N LYS A 451 25.33 -8.85 -11.84
CA LYS A 451 25.40 -9.77 -12.98
C LYS A 451 25.21 -9.04 -14.31
N ILE A 452 24.24 -8.14 -14.42
CA ILE A 452 24.04 -7.29 -15.60
C ILE A 452 25.29 -6.44 -15.84
N LEU A 453 25.81 -5.78 -14.81
CA LEU A 453 27.01 -4.93 -14.90
C LEU A 453 28.22 -5.70 -15.43
N ILE A 454 28.55 -6.84 -14.80
CA ILE A 454 29.71 -7.65 -15.16
C ILE A 454 29.56 -8.19 -16.58
N LYS A 455 28.40 -8.76 -16.93
CA LYS A 455 28.15 -9.28 -18.28
C LYS A 455 28.20 -8.18 -19.33
N ALA A 456 27.64 -7.00 -19.04
CA ALA A 456 27.69 -5.85 -19.95
C ALA A 456 29.13 -5.37 -20.16
N LEU A 457 29.91 -5.18 -19.10
CA LEU A 457 31.30 -4.73 -19.21
C LEU A 457 32.19 -5.74 -19.95
N LEU A 458 32.09 -7.03 -19.61
CA LEU A 458 32.84 -8.09 -20.29
C LEU A 458 32.46 -8.20 -21.77
N THR A 459 31.17 -8.21 -22.08
CA THR A 459 30.70 -8.32 -23.46
C THR A 459 31.17 -7.11 -24.27
N ARG A 460 31.13 -5.91 -23.70
CA ARG A 460 31.60 -4.68 -24.38
C ARG A 460 33.11 -4.66 -24.57
N PHE A 461 33.87 -5.16 -23.60
CA PHE A 461 35.32 -5.31 -23.70
C PHE A 461 35.72 -6.30 -24.81
N LEU A 462 35.06 -7.46 -24.87
CA LEU A 462 35.33 -8.53 -25.85
C LEU A 462 34.79 -8.19 -27.26
N SER A 463 33.61 -7.57 -27.36
CA SER A 463 32.97 -7.26 -28.64
C SER A 463 33.52 -6.02 -29.33
N ALA A 464 34.35 -5.21 -28.65
CA ALA A 464 34.99 -4.03 -29.21
C ALA A 464 35.89 -4.30 -30.44
N GLY A 465 36.14 -5.57 -30.79
CA GLY A 465 36.87 -5.98 -31.99
C GLY A 465 36.02 -6.42 -33.20
N ARG A 466 34.69 -6.60 -33.07
CA ARG A 466 33.85 -7.25 -34.10
C ARG A 466 32.78 -6.35 -34.76
N GLN A 467 32.67 -5.06 -34.41
CA GLN A 467 31.66 -4.13 -34.97
C GLN A 467 32.24 -2.83 -35.53
#